data_AF-A0A944C4G6-F1
#
_entry.id   AF-A0A944C4G6-F1
#
_cell.length_a   1.000
_cell.length_b   1.000
_cell.length_c   1.000
_cell.angle_alpha   90.00
_cell.angle_beta   90.00
_cell.angle_gamma   90.00
#
_symmetry.space_group_name_H-M   'P 1'
#
loop_
_entity.id
_entity.type
_entity.pdbx_description
1 polymer ?
#
loop_
_entity_poly.entity_id
_entity_poly.type
_entity_poly.pdbx_seq_one_letter_code
_entity_poly.pdbx_strand_id
1 'polypeptide(L)' 'MENLITRDDVEQAARAVRALAPGFEPEVAIVLGSGMGELAEQIDQLACTDYNSIPHMVASTAQGHKGRLVLGVLE' A
#
# COMPACT_ATOMS: atom_id res chain seq x y z
N MET A 1 -24.36 -5.64 -5.53
CA MET A 1 -23.96 -4.46 -6.31
C MET A 1 -22.47 -4.58 -6.48
N GLU A 2 -22.00 -4.90 -7.69
CA GLU A 2 -20.56 -4.95 -7.95
C GLU A 2 -20.02 -3.52 -7.85
N ASN A 3 -19.11 -3.28 -6.90
CA ASN A 3 -18.36 -2.03 -6.89
C ASN A 3 -17.36 -2.11 -8.05
N LEU A 4 -17.75 -1.53 -9.18
CA LEU A 4 -16.87 -1.43 -10.33
C LEU A 4 -15.80 -0.38 -10.05
N ILE A 5 -14.55 -0.81 -9.94
CA ILE A 5 -13.40 0.10 -9.88
C ILE A 5 -13.13 0.61 -11.30
N THR A 6 -13.12 1.92 -11.46
CA THR A 6 -12.79 2.58 -12.73
C THR A 6 -11.30 2.89 -12.82
N ARG A 7 -10.84 3.22 -14.03
CA ARG A 7 -9.47 3.72 -14.23
C ARG A 7 -9.19 4.99 -13.42
N ASP A 8 -10.17 5.90 -13.33
CA ASP A 8 -9.98 7.14 -12.58
C ASP A 8 -9.82 6.88 -11.08
N ASP A 9 -10.54 5.90 -10.53
CA ASP A 9 -10.38 5.47 -9.14
C ASP A 9 -8.95 4.98 -8.86
N VAL A 10 -8.40 4.16 -9.78
CA VAL A 10 -7.00 3.68 -9.67
C VAL A 10 -6.02 4.86 -9.77
N GLU A 11 -6.24 5.80 -10.68
CA GLU A 11 -5.38 6.98 -10.82
C GLU A 11 -5.45 7.90 -9.59
N GLN A 12 -6.62 8.05 -8.96
CA GLN A 12 -6.77 8.77 -7.70
C GLN A 12 -6.00 8.09 -6.55
N ALA A 13 -6.13 6.77 -6.41
CA ALA A 13 -5.40 5.99 -5.41
C ALA A 13 -3.88 6.10 -5.62
N ALA A 14 -3.41 5.91 -6.87
CA ALA A 14 -2.01 6.00 -7.22
C ALA A 14 -1.42 7.41 -6.97
N ARG A 15 -2.19 8.47 -7.26
CA ARG A 15 -1.79 9.85 -6.93
C ARG A 15 -1.62 10.05 -5.42
N ALA A 16 -2.55 9.54 -4.61
CA ALA A 16 -2.46 9.60 -3.16
C ALA A 16 -1.22 8.88 -2.63
N VAL A 17 -0.92 7.67 -3.14
CA VAL A 17 0.28 6.91 -2.76
C VAL A 17 1.56 7.63 -3.15
N ARG A 18 1.66 8.15 -4.38
CA ARG A 18 2.84 8.91 -4.85
C ARG A 18 3.10 10.16 -4.01
N ALA A 19 2.06 10.81 -3.50
CA ALA A 19 2.19 11.99 -2.66
C ALA A 19 2.83 11.70 -1.28
N LEU A 20 2.83 10.44 -0.83
CA LEU A 20 3.44 10.05 0.44
C LEU A 20 4.98 10.06 0.40
N ALA A 21 5.56 9.81 -0.77
CA ALA A 21 7.01 9.83 -1.00
C ALA A 21 7.34 10.51 -2.33
N PRO A 22 7.30 11.86 -2.40
CA PRO A 22 7.57 12.58 -3.64
C PRO A 22 8.96 12.27 -4.20
N GLY A 23 9.03 11.90 -5.48
CA GLY A 23 10.28 11.55 -6.17
C GLY A 23 10.76 10.12 -5.95
N PHE A 24 10.04 9.31 -5.16
CA PHE A 24 10.32 7.88 -5.05
C PHE A 24 9.60 7.10 -6.15
N GLU A 25 10.36 6.34 -6.94
CA GLU A 25 9.87 5.51 -8.04
C GLU A 25 10.13 4.02 -7.71
N PRO A 26 9.18 3.33 -7.04
CA PRO A 26 9.36 1.93 -6.69
C PRO A 26 9.40 1.05 -7.95
N GLU A 27 10.42 0.20 -8.06
CA GLU A 27 10.59 -0.74 -9.17
C GLU A 27 9.82 -2.05 -8.95
N VAL A 28 9.58 -2.40 -7.69
CA VAL A 28 8.96 -3.67 -7.27
C VAL A 28 7.83 -3.40 -6.29
N ALA A 29 6.75 -4.15 -6.42
CA ALA A 29 5.66 -4.23 -5.45
C ALA A 29 5.60 -5.64 -4.85
N ILE A 30 5.56 -5.73 -3.53
CA ILE A 30 5.49 -7.00 -2.79
C ILE A 30 4.17 -7.04 -2.01
N VAL A 31 3.37 -8.09 -2.22
CA VAL A 31 2.16 -8.34 -1.45
C VAL A 31 2.46 -9.38 -0.37
N LEU A 32 2.34 -8.99 0.89
CA LEU A 32 2.66 -9.84 2.03
C LEU A 32 1.43 -10.62 2.50
N GLY A 33 1.56 -11.95 2.49
CA GLY A 33 0.54 -12.85 3.01
C GLY A 33 0.57 -12.96 4.54
N SER A 34 -0.29 -13.81 5.08
CA SER A 34 -0.34 -14.11 6.52
C SER A 34 1.02 -14.62 7.03
N GLY A 35 1.46 -14.09 8.17
CA GLY A 35 2.74 -14.45 8.79
C GLY A 35 3.97 -13.75 8.22
N MET A 36 3.84 -12.95 7.16
CA MET A 36 4.97 -12.25 6.52
C MET A 36 5.16 -10.80 7.00
N GLY A 37 4.50 -10.39 8.08
CA GLY A 37 4.55 -9.02 8.58
C GLY A 37 5.95 -8.55 8.97
N GLU A 38 6.82 -9.47 9.40
CA GLU A 38 8.20 -9.16 9.78
C GLU A 38 9.05 -8.66 8.61
N LEU A 39 8.79 -9.14 7.37
CA LEU A 39 9.48 -8.65 6.19
C LEU A 39 9.19 -7.16 5.96
N ALA A 40 7.97 -6.71 6.26
CA ALA A 40 7.62 -5.30 6.16
C ALA A 40 8.40 -4.42 7.14
N GLU A 41 8.86 -4.98 8.27
CA GLU A 41 9.65 -4.25 9.27
C GLU A 41 11.14 -4.17 8.90
N GLN A 42 11.60 -4.94 7.90
CA GLN A 42 12.96 -4.88 7.37
C GLN A 42 13.12 -3.83 6.27
N ILE A 43 12.02 -3.23 5.81
CA ILE A 43 12.05 -2.18 4.79
C ILE A 43 12.58 -0.90 5.43
N ASP A 44 13.60 -0.30 4.81
CA ASP A 44 14.01 1.07 5.09
C ASP A 44 12.91 2.02 4.63
N GLN A 45 12.01 2.30 5.57
CA GLN A 45 10.74 2.97 5.31
C GLN A 45 10.93 4.45 4.99
N LEU A 46 10.50 4.85 3.79
CA LEU A 46 10.35 6.24 3.37
C LEU A 46 8.98 6.79 3.78
N ALA A 47 7.92 6.00 3.62
CA ALA A 47 6.56 6.36 4.01
C ALA A 47 5.73 5.13 4.33
N CYS A 48 4.70 5.30 5.17
CA CYS A 48 3.73 4.27 5.47
C CYS A 48 2.34 4.90 5.61
N THR A 49 1.32 4.23 5.07
CA THR A 49 -0.08 4.64 5.24
C THR A 49 -0.95 3.41 5.47
N ASP A 50 -2.03 3.58 6.22
CA ASP A 50 -3.09 2.59 6.29
C ASP A 50 -3.88 2.57 4.98
N TYR A 51 -4.38 1.39 4.58
CA TYR A 51 -5.18 1.23 3.36
C TYR A 51 -6.45 2.10 3.38
N ASN A 52 -7.06 2.30 4.56
CA ASN A 52 -8.25 3.15 4.72
C ASN A 52 -8.02 4.64 4.39
N SER A 53 -6.77 5.06 4.31
CA SER A 53 -6.37 6.44 4.01
C SER A 53 -6.10 6.63 2.52
N ILE A 54 -6.08 5.55 1.74
CA ILE A 54 -5.94 5.58 0.28
C ILE A 54 -7.34 5.58 -0.35
N PRO A 55 -7.69 6.55 -1.21
CA PRO A 55 -8.97 6.57 -1.92
C PRO A 55 -9.23 5.25 -2.65
N HIS A 56 -10.47 4.75 -2.57
CA HIS A 56 -10.93 3.53 -3.26
C HIS A 56 -10.26 2.22 -2.83
N MET A 57 -9.32 2.27 -1.88
CA MET A 57 -8.66 1.09 -1.34
C MET A 57 -9.51 0.49 -0.22
N VAL A 58 -9.60 -0.83 -0.19
CA VAL A 58 -10.34 -1.56 0.85
C VAL A 58 -9.44 -1.85 2.04
N ALA A 59 -9.99 -1.70 3.25
CA ALA A 59 -9.29 -2.10 4.47
C ALA A 59 -9.09 -3.62 4.51
N SER A 60 -7.96 -4.06 5.05
CA SER A 60 -7.74 -5.47 5.33
C SER A 60 -8.69 -5.95 6.43
N THR A 61 -9.35 -7.08 6.21
CA THR A 61 -10.19 -7.76 7.21
C THR A 61 -9.52 -9.01 7.78
N ALA A 62 -8.33 -9.38 7.27
CA ALA A 62 -7.62 -10.58 7.67
C ALA A 62 -6.94 -10.40 9.04
N GLN A 63 -7.13 -11.38 9.93
CA GLN A 63 -6.51 -11.37 11.25
C GLN A 63 -4.97 -11.43 11.13
N GLY A 64 -4.29 -10.50 11.80
CA GLY A 64 -2.83 -10.37 11.78
C GLY A 64 -2.27 -9.59 10.58
N HIS A 65 -3.11 -9.14 9.64
CA HIS A 65 -2.70 -8.22 8.57
C HIS A 65 -2.89 -6.78 9.04
N LYS A 66 -1.79 -6.02 9.14
CA LYS A 66 -1.84 -4.61 9.57
C LYS A 66 -2.65 -3.71 8.62
N GLY A 67 -2.82 -4.11 7.36
CA GLY A 67 -3.59 -3.34 6.38
C GLY A 67 -2.93 -2.01 6.02
N ARG A 68 -1.60 -2.01 5.89
CA ARG A 68 -0.79 -0.82 5.58
C ARG A 68 0.03 -1.02 4.32
N LEU A 69 0.24 0.07 3.58
CA LEU A 69 1.18 0.17 2.48
C LEU A 69 2.47 0.79 3.00
N VAL A 70 3.60 0.13 2.78
CA VAL A 70 4.94 0.64 3.12
C VAL A 70 5.69 0.94 1.83
N LEU A 71 6.23 2.15 1.72
CA LEU A 71 7.13 2.57 0.65
C LEU A 71 8.54 2.67 1.23
N GLY A 72 9.51 2.03 0.58
CA GLY A 72 10.88 2.04 1.04
C GLY A 72 11.78 1.15 0.23
N VAL A 73 13.00 0.97 0.71
CA VAL A 73 14.02 0.13 0.10
C VAL A 73 14.16 -1.16 0.91
N LEU A 74 14.29 -2.28 0.21
CA LEU A 74 14.56 -3.58 0.81
C LEU A 74 15.93 -4.04 0.31
N GLU A 75 16.88 -4.25 1.23
CA GLU A 75 18.25 -4.71 0.95
C GLU A 75 18.36 -6.25 0.85
#